data_AF-A0A4Q3GNG9-F1
#
_entry.id   AF-A0A4Q3GNG9-F1
#
_cell.length_a   1.000
_cell.length_b   1.000
_cell.length_c   1.000
_cell.angle_alpha   90.00
_cell.angle_beta   90.00
_cell.angle_gamma   90.00
#
_symmetry.space_group_name_H-M   'P 1'
#
loop_
_entity.id
_entity.type
_entity.pdbx_description
1 polymer ?
#
loop_
_entity_poly.entity_id
_entity_poly.type
_entity_poly.pdbx_seq_one_letter_code
_entity_poly.pdbx_strand_id
1 'polypeptide(L)' 'MDLARIERLDIAPIEQSYVARDAILYALGLGFGDDPLDEAELNYVYEKALRIPPSLAAPICHPGFWAQKPEFGINWVR' A
#
# COMPACT_ATOMS: atom_id res chain seq x y z
N MET A 1 20.44 -17.60 6.27
CA MET A 1 19.18 -17.54 5.50
C MET A 1 18.74 -18.95 5.21
N ASP A 2 17.53 -19.31 5.62
CA ASP A 2 16.90 -20.61 5.38
C ASP A 2 15.91 -20.50 4.20
N LEU A 3 16.38 -20.87 3.01
CA LEU A 3 15.60 -20.78 1.77
C LEU A 3 14.39 -21.71 1.77
N ALA A 4 14.54 -22.94 2.28
CA ALA A 4 13.47 -23.92 2.30
C ALA A 4 12.27 -23.43 3.15
N ARG A 5 12.53 -22.69 4.22
CA ARG A 5 11.49 -22.09 5.04
C ARG A 5 10.81 -20.90 4.34
N ILE A 6 11.56 -20.08 3.60
CA ILE A 6 11.03 -18.95 2.83
C ILE A 6 10.14 -19.43 1.68
N GLU A 7 10.54 -20.48 0.96
CA GLU A 7 9.74 -21.08 -0.12
C GLU A 7 8.37 -21.59 0.34
N ARG A 8 8.27 -21.96 1.63
CA ARG A 8 7.03 -22.42 2.27
C ARG A 8 6.31 -21.32 3.05
N LEU A 9 6.74 -20.06 2.92
CA LEU A 9 6.09 -18.93 3.58
C LEU A 9 4.68 -18.77 3.01
N ASP A 10 3.68 -19.02 3.85
CA ASP A 10 2.29 -18.70 3.56
C ASP A 10 1.99 -17.28 4.05
N ILE A 11 1.64 -16.40 3.11
CA ILE A 11 1.14 -15.06 3.41
C ILE A 11 -0.38 -15.13 3.27
N ALA A 12 -1.06 -15.19 4.43
CA ALA A 12 -2.50 -15.22 4.46
C ALA A 12 -3.09 -14.02 3.69
N PRO A 13 -4.20 -14.20 2.95
CA PRO A 13 -4.88 -13.10 2.28
C PRO A 13 -5.21 -11.96 3.27
N ILE A 14 -4.97 -10.73 2.83
CA ILE A 14 -5.28 -9.53 3.61
C ILE A 14 -6.44 -8.82 2.92
N GLU A 15 -7.59 -8.80 3.58
CA GLU A 15 -8.77 -8.07 3.14
C GLU A 15 -8.87 -6.77 3.92
N GLN A 16 -9.08 -5.68 3.18
CA GLN A 16 -9.26 -4.35 3.77
C GLN A 16 -10.44 -3.66 3.13
N SER A 17 -11.25 -3.01 3.96
CA SER A 17 -12.26 -2.05 3.52
C SER A 17 -11.71 -0.64 3.72
N TYR A 18 -11.96 0.24 2.77
CA TYR A 18 -11.65 1.66 2.87
C TYR A 18 -12.86 2.46 2.40
N VAL A 19 -12.92 3.72 2.82
CA VAL A 19 -13.93 4.67 2.33
C VAL A 19 -13.27 5.74 1.46
N ALA A 20 -14.09 6.53 0.77
CA ALA A 20 -13.63 7.63 -0.09
C ALA A 20 -12.61 8.55 0.60
N ARG A 21 -12.86 8.88 1.88
CA ARG A 21 -11.95 9.69 2.70
C ARG A 21 -10.54 9.12 2.78
N ASP A 22 -10.39 7.80 2.96
CA ASP A 22 -9.07 7.19 3.13
C ASP A 22 -8.29 7.22 1.80
N ALA A 23 -8.98 6.96 0.68
CA ALA A 23 -8.40 7.04 -0.66
C ALA A 23 -7.99 8.48 -1.02
N ILE A 24 -8.82 9.47 -0.70
CA ILE A 24 -8.52 10.89 -0.93
C ILE A 24 -7.33 11.34 -0.09
N LEU A 25 -7.28 10.99 1.20
CA LEU A 25 -6.14 11.33 2.06
C LEU A 25 -4.84 10.69 1.56
N TYR A 26 -4.90 9.46 1.05
CA TYR A 26 -3.76 8.81 0.44
C TYR A 26 -3.30 9.53 -0.83
N ALA A 27 -4.22 9.88 -1.73
CA ALA A 27 -3.90 10.62 -2.95
C ALA A 27 -3.29 12.00 -2.65
N LEU A 28 -3.88 12.76 -1.72
CA LEU A 28 -3.31 14.03 -1.26
C LEU A 28 -1.90 13.86 -0.68
N GLY A 29 -1.66 12.79 0.09
CA GLY A 29 -0.34 12.48 0.63
C GLY A 29 0.71 12.13 -0.43
N LEU A 30 0.29 11.73 -1.64
CA LEU A 30 1.16 11.52 -2.79
C LEU A 30 1.37 12.78 -3.65
N GLY A 31 0.64 13.87 -3.36
CA GLY A 31 0.73 15.14 -4.10
C GLY A 31 -0.34 15.35 -5.18
N PHE A 32 -1.35 14.48 -5.30
CA PHE A 32 -2.47 14.76 -6.20
C PHE A 32 -3.23 16.00 -5.74
N GLY A 33 -3.58 16.89 -6.67
CA GLY A 33 -4.26 18.15 -6.42
C GLY A 33 -3.32 19.29 -6.04
N ASP A 34 -2.00 19.12 -6.15
CA ASP A 34 -1.02 20.18 -5.90
C ASP A 34 -0.95 21.18 -7.07
N ASP A 35 -1.19 20.74 -8.31
CA ASP A 35 -1.37 21.64 -9.45
C ASP A 35 -2.86 22.05 -9.57
N PRO A 36 -3.23 23.30 -9.26
CA PRO A 36 -4.62 23.75 -9.34
C PRO A 36 -5.14 23.86 -10.79
N LEU A 37 -4.28 23.74 -11.81
CA LEU A 37 -4.64 23.81 -13.22
C LEU A 37 -4.80 22.43 -13.87
N ASP A 38 -4.45 21.33 -13.18
CA ASP A 38 -4.66 19.98 -13.69
C ASP A 38 -6.00 19.40 -13.20
N GLU A 39 -7.04 19.56 -14.02
CA GLU A 39 -8.37 19.00 -13.75
C GLU A 39 -8.39 17.46 -13.66
N ALA A 40 -7.39 16.76 -14.22
CA ALA A 40 -7.34 15.31 -14.15
C ALA A 40 -7.14 14.82 -12.71
N GLU A 41 -6.39 15.57 -11.90
CA GLU A 41 -6.09 15.27 -10.50
C GLU A 41 -7.32 15.40 -9.60
N LEU A 42 -8.31 16.22 -9.99
CA LEU A 42 -9.56 16.38 -9.26
C LEU A 42 -10.28 15.03 -9.07
N ASN A 43 -10.15 14.11 -10.04
CA ASN A 43 -10.74 12.78 -9.93
C ASN A 43 -10.14 11.94 -8.80
N TYR A 44 -9.00 12.29 -8.22
CA TYR A 44 -8.37 11.54 -7.12
C TYR A 44 -8.64 12.16 -5.75
N VAL A 45 -9.05 13.42 -5.71
CA VAL A 45 -9.24 14.20 -4.47
C VAL A 45 -10.68 14.66 -4.24
N TYR A 46 -11.57 14.42 -5.21
CA TYR A 46 -12.99 14.78 -5.12
C TYR A 46 -13.91 13.56 -5.25
N GLU A 47 -14.86 13.44 -4.31
CA GLU A 47 -15.65 12.22 -4.10
C GLU A 47 -16.64 11.88 -5.23
N LYS A 48 -17.08 12.86 -6.03
CA LYS A 48 -18.15 12.63 -7.04
C LYS A 48 -17.72 11.80 -8.25
N ALA A 49 -16.43 11.82 -8.57
CA ALA A 49 -15.85 11.08 -9.70
C ALA A 49 -14.58 10.33 -9.27
N LEU A 50 -14.58 9.85 -8.03
CA LEU A 50 -13.37 9.38 -7.36
C LEU A 50 -12.73 8.19 -8.09
N ARG A 51 -11.44 8.35 -8.37
CA ARG A 51 -10.50 7.35 -8.82
C ARG A 51 -9.51 7.10 -7.70
N ILE A 52 -9.07 5.85 -7.60
CA ILE A 52 -8.19 5.41 -6.52
C ILE A 52 -6.84 5.08 -7.15
N PRO A 53 -5.72 5.63 -6.64
CA PRO A 53 -4.41 5.21 -7.09
C PRO A 53 -4.24 3.72 -6.74
N PRO A 54 -3.89 2.84 -7.71
CA PRO A 54 -3.73 1.41 -7.43
C PRO A 54 -2.69 1.12 -6.33
N SER A 55 -1.74 2.03 -6.13
CA SER A 55 -0.73 1.97 -5.08
C SER A 55 -1.29 2.02 -3.66
N LEU A 56 -2.55 2.42 -3.45
CA LEU A 56 -3.21 2.38 -2.14
C LEU A 56 -3.20 0.96 -1.54
N ALA A 57 -3.25 -0.08 -2.39
CA ALA A 57 -3.21 -1.47 -1.95
C ALA A 57 -1.91 -1.82 -1.21
N ALA A 58 -0.79 -1.19 -1.56
CA ALA A 58 0.52 -1.50 -0.97
C ALA A 58 0.59 -1.21 0.54
N PRO A 59 0.26 -0.01 1.04
CA PRO A 59 0.28 0.26 2.47
C PRO A 59 -0.83 -0.47 3.25
N ILE A 60 -2.04 -0.60 2.70
CA ILE A 60 -3.17 -1.19 3.45
C ILE A 60 -3.11 -2.71 3.52
N CYS A 61 -2.53 -3.37 2.51
CA CYS A 61 -2.37 -4.83 2.45
C CYS A 61 -0.91 -5.28 2.65
N HIS A 62 -0.06 -4.46 3.29
CA HIS A 62 1.31 -4.86 3.59
C HIS A 62 1.33 -6.02 4.62
N PRO A 63 1.98 -7.16 4.35
CA PRO A 63 1.95 -8.36 5.22
C PRO A 63 2.82 -8.25 6.49
N GLY A 64 3.17 -7.04 6.89
CA GLY A 64 4.21 -6.78 7.88
C GLY A 64 5.61 -7.15 7.36
N PHE A 65 6.61 -6.92 8.21
CA PHE A 65 8.01 -7.18 7.82
C PHE A 65 8.37 -8.65 8.03
N TRP A 66 7.85 -9.55 7.18
CA TRP A 66 8.03 -11.00 7.31
C TRP A 66 9.51 -11.42 7.35
N ALA A 67 10.39 -10.71 6.64
CA ALA A 67 11.82 -11.02 6.59
C ALA A 67 12.55 -10.84 7.94
N GLN A 68 11.95 -10.10 8.89
CA GLN A 68 12.50 -9.92 10.23
C GLN A 68 12.32 -11.14 11.15
N LYS A 69 11.53 -12.15 10.75
CA LYS A 69 11.30 -13.30 11.62
C LYS A 69 12.62 -14.09 11.75
N PRO A 70 13.11 -14.34 12.98
CA PRO A 70 14.41 -15.00 13.21
C PRO A 70 14.54 -16.35 12.53
N GLU A 71 13.41 -17.02 12.36
CA GLU A 71 13.29 -18.35 11.77
C GLU A 71 13.70 -18.44 10.29
N PHE A 72 13.73 -17.32 9.56
CA PHE A 72 14.24 -17.28 8.19
C PHE A 72 15.76 -17.07 8.12
N GLY A 73 16.40 -16.74 9.25
CA GLY A 73 17.84 -16.49 9.35
C GLY A 73 18.35 -15.45 8.35
N ILE A 74 17.49 -14.51 7.93
CA ILE A 74 17.85 -13.38 7.06
C ILE A 74 18.60 -12.38 7.93
N ASN A 75 19.72 -11.86 7.44
CA ASN A 75 20.38 -10.70 8.05
C ASN A 75 19.85 -9.45 7.34
N TRP A 76 18.79 -8.82 7.86
CA TRP A 76 18.14 -7.67 7.22
C TRP A 76 18.76 -6.31 7.58
N VAL A 77 19.77 -6.32 8.47
CA VAL A 77 20.44 -5.11 8.94
C VAL A 77 21.73 -4.83 8.16
N ARG A 78 22.22 -5.81 7.39
CA ARG A 78 23.47 -5.73 6.62
C ARG A 78 23.30 -6.32 5.23
#